data_AF-E2C8F7-F1
#
_entry.id   AF-E2C8F7-F1
#
_cell.length_a   1.000
_cell.length_b   1.000
_cell.length_c   1.000
_cell.angle_alpha   90.00
_cell.angle_beta   90.00
_cell.angle_gamma   90.00
#
_symmetry.space_group_name_H-M   'P 1'
#
loop_
_entity.id
_entity.type
_entity.pdbx_description
1 polymer ?
#
loop_
_entity_poly.entity_id
_entity_poly.type
_entity_poly.pdbx_seq_one_letter_code
_entity_poly.pdbx_strand_id
1 'polypeptide(L)'
;SQYYNKFFNPNICHVCKIIFNDKFITCERCVLISYCGEKHRMLDYMEHDTICTALSLNREIIQRKWSIHCITYQGWTESRQEFVQLMKKSLSRNLEPYEEQMINWAKACSVCHTQENLLTCLNCYSANYCTYHKSSFKGYHSYRCHELLLSLKLD
;
A
#
# COMPACT_ATOMS: atom_id res chain seq x y z
N SER A 1 20.02 -2.99 0.52
CA SER A 1 18.66 -3.22 0.06
C SER A 1 18.53 -4.67 -0.35
N GLN A 2 17.69 -5.45 0.34
CA GLN A 2 17.40 -6.84 -0.03
C GLN A 2 16.71 -6.94 -1.40
N TYR A 3 16.85 -8.09 -2.08
CA TYR A 3 16.32 -8.31 -3.42
C TYR A 3 14.82 -8.02 -3.55
N TYR A 4 14.04 -8.25 -2.49
CA TYR A 4 12.60 -8.03 -2.51
C TYR A 4 12.20 -6.55 -2.32
N ASN A 5 13.11 -5.64 -1.96
CA ASN A 5 12.84 -4.20 -1.84
C ASN A 5 12.90 -3.45 -3.17
N LYS A 6 12.98 -4.16 -4.31
CA LYS A 6 12.93 -3.56 -5.65
C LYS A 6 11.59 -2.86 -5.95
N PHE A 7 10.49 -3.44 -5.47
CA PHE A 7 9.17 -2.85 -5.59
C PHE A 7 8.29 -3.24 -4.40
N PHE A 8 7.25 -2.45 -4.17
CA PHE A 8 6.23 -2.70 -3.16
C PHE A 8 4.87 -2.94 -3.83
N ASN A 9 4.10 -3.88 -3.31
CA ASN A 9 2.68 -4.01 -3.62
C ASN A 9 1.94 -4.41 -2.33
N PRO A 10 0.90 -3.67 -1.92
CA PRO A 10 0.26 -3.86 -0.63
C PRO A 10 -0.57 -5.15 -0.51
N ASN A 11 -0.80 -5.85 -1.62
CA ASN A 11 -1.76 -6.95 -1.74
C ASN A 11 -1.11 -8.32 -1.99
N ILE A 12 0.22 -8.39 -2.02
CA ILE A 12 0.98 -9.63 -2.15
C ILE A 12 1.98 -9.74 -1.00
N CYS A 13 2.67 -10.88 -0.87
CA CYS A 13 3.74 -10.97 0.10
C CYS A 13 4.90 -10.06 -0.30
N HIS A 14 5.34 -9.18 0.61
CA HIS A 14 6.47 -8.30 0.34
C HIS A 14 7.78 -9.03 0.11
N VAL A 15 8.01 -10.17 0.78
CA VAL A 15 9.27 -10.91 0.69
C VAL A 15 9.31 -11.80 -0.57
N CYS A 16 8.37 -12.72 -0.73
CA CYS A 16 8.41 -13.68 -1.85
C CYS A 16 7.72 -13.19 -3.12
N LYS A 17 6.98 -12.07 -3.07
CA LYS A 17 6.19 -11.51 -4.18
C LYS A 17 5.12 -12.46 -4.76
N ILE A 18 4.83 -13.56 -4.07
CA ILE A 18 3.82 -14.53 -4.51
C ILE A 18 2.43 -14.02 -4.13
N ILE A 19 1.52 -14.13 -5.10
CA ILE A 19 0.08 -14.06 -4.89
C ILE A 19 -0.35 -15.30 -4.12
N PHE A 20 -0.93 -15.11 -2.94
CA PHE A 20 -1.37 -16.18 -2.08
C PHE A 20 -2.90 -16.18 -2.05
N ASN A 21 -3.50 -17.34 -2.31
CA ASN A 21 -4.96 -17.50 -2.34
C ASN A 21 -5.57 -17.63 -0.93
N ASP A 22 -4.74 -17.91 0.08
CA ASP A 22 -5.11 -17.88 1.50
C ASP A 22 -4.91 -16.48 2.11
N LYS A 23 -5.24 -16.32 3.39
CA LYS A 23 -5.15 -15.03 4.09
C LYS A 23 -3.69 -14.61 4.30
N PHE A 24 -3.29 -13.52 3.64
CA PHE A 24 -2.11 -12.74 4.04
C PHE A 24 -2.28 -12.18 5.45
N ILE A 25 -1.17 -12.07 6.18
CA ILE A 25 -1.07 -11.27 7.41
C ILE A 25 -0.51 -9.89 7.08
N THR A 26 -1.00 -8.85 7.74
CA THR A 26 -0.46 -7.48 7.60
C THR A 26 0.44 -7.15 8.78
N CYS A 27 1.40 -6.25 8.60
CA CYS A 27 2.14 -5.72 9.75
C CYS A 27 1.17 -5.00 10.70
N GLU A 28 1.09 -5.45 11.94
CA GLU A 28 0.13 -4.93 12.93
C GLU A 28 0.40 -3.47 13.31
N ARG A 29 1.65 -3.01 13.20
CA ARG A 29 2.06 -1.64 13.53
C ARG A 29 1.66 -0.64 12.44
N CYS A 30 2.21 -0.81 11.23
CA CYS A 30 1.99 0.15 10.16
C CYS A 30 0.76 -0.15 9.29
N VAL A 31 0.25 -1.39 9.30
CA VAL A 31 -0.87 -1.90 8.49
C VAL A 31 -0.76 -1.72 6.96
N LEU A 32 0.42 -1.34 6.44
CA LEU A 32 0.62 -1.09 5.00
C LEU A 32 1.15 -2.31 4.23
N ILE A 33 1.97 -3.14 4.87
CA ILE A 33 2.68 -4.25 4.24
C ILE A 33 2.02 -5.60 4.55
N SER A 34 2.04 -6.50 3.56
CA SER A 34 1.43 -7.84 3.65
C SER A 34 2.48 -8.95 3.52
N TYR A 35 2.27 -10.06 4.21
CA TYR A 35 3.13 -11.25 4.20
C TYR A 35 2.30 -12.52 4.10
N CYS A 36 2.81 -13.54 3.41
CA CYS A 36 2.12 -14.84 3.32
C CYS A 36 2.21 -15.67 4.62
N GLY A 37 2.89 -15.16 5.65
CA GLY A 37 2.99 -15.80 6.95
C GLY A 37 4.09 -15.19 7.83
N GLU A 38 4.15 -15.68 9.06
CA GLU A 38 5.01 -15.12 10.11
C GLU A 38 6.50 -15.18 9.77
N LYS A 39 6.93 -16.26 9.11
CA LYS A 39 8.32 -16.42 8.65
C LYS A 39 8.80 -15.23 7.80
N HIS A 40 7.99 -14.78 6.83
CA HIS A 40 8.36 -13.65 5.97
C HIS A 40 8.20 -12.31 6.68
N ARG A 41 7.25 -12.17 7.62
CA ARG A 41 7.15 -10.99 8.48
C ARG A 41 8.41 -10.81 9.35
N MET A 42 8.88 -11.89 9.96
CA MET A 42 10.09 -11.87 10.79
C MET A 42 11.36 -11.63 9.97
N LEU A 43 11.44 -12.19 8.76
CA LEU A 43 12.57 -11.98 7.87
C LEU A 43 12.72 -10.50 7.47
N ASP A 44 11.61 -9.82 7.22
CA ASP A 44 11.60 -8.39 6.87
C ASP A 44 11.71 -7.46 8.08
N TYR A 45 11.51 -7.97 9.30
CA TYR A 45 11.36 -7.17 10.51
C TYR A 45 12.47 -6.14 10.70
N MET A 46 13.74 -6.54 10.58
CA MET A 46 14.88 -5.63 10.82
C MET A 46 14.98 -4.50 9.78
N GLU A 47 14.73 -4.78 8.49
CA GLU A 47 14.77 -3.73 7.46
C GLU A 47 13.52 -2.84 7.52
N HIS A 48 12.37 -3.42 7.82
CA HIS A 48 11.11 -2.71 7.93
C HIS A 48 11.00 -1.82 9.18
N ASP A 49 11.68 -2.17 10.28
CA ASP A 49 11.42 -1.58 11.61
C ASP A 49 11.52 -0.06 11.64
N THR A 50 12.53 0.50 10.97
CA THR A 50 12.79 1.94 10.95
C THR A 50 11.62 2.72 10.33
N ILE A 51 11.22 2.37 9.10
CA ILE A 51 10.08 3.01 8.43
C ILE A 51 8.76 2.67 9.12
N CYS A 52 8.62 1.43 9.60
CA CYS A 52 7.43 0.98 10.32
C CYS A 52 7.16 1.83 11.56
N THR A 53 8.20 2.12 12.34
CA THR A 53 8.12 2.93 13.55
C THR A 53 7.71 4.36 13.21
N ALA A 54 8.35 4.98 12.21
CA ALA A 54 7.99 6.33 11.76
C ALA A 54 6.52 6.41 11.28
N LEU A 55 6.07 5.45 10.46
CA LEU A 55 4.69 5.36 10.00
C LEU A 55 3.70 5.21 11.16
N SER A 56 4.03 4.38 12.15
CA SER A 56 3.16 4.09 13.29
C SER A 56 3.00 5.30 14.21
N LEU A 57 4.09 6.02 14.49
CA LEU A 57 4.06 7.24 15.30
C LEU A 57 3.26 8.37 14.65
N ASN A 58 3.20 8.39 13.32
CA ASN A 58 2.47 9.42 12.57
C ASN A 58 1.07 8.95 12.12
N ARG A 59 0.59 7.79 12.59
CA ARG A 59 -0.66 7.15 12.11
C ARG A 59 -1.90 8.03 12.23
N GLU A 60 -2.04 8.80 13.31
CA GLU A 60 -3.19 9.70 13.45
C GLU A 60 -3.14 10.87 12.45
N ILE A 61 -1.95 11.44 12.25
CA ILE A 61 -1.74 12.54 11.29
C ILE A 61 -2.05 12.04 9.88
N ILE A 62 -1.55 10.85 9.56
CA ILE A 62 -1.84 10.11 8.34
C ILE A 62 -3.34 9.96 8.13
N GLN A 63 -4.05 9.38 9.09
CA GLN A 63 -5.48 9.11 8.97
C GLN A 63 -6.30 10.39 8.83
N ARG A 64 -6.01 11.42 9.63
CA ARG A 64 -6.72 12.71 9.53
C ARG A 64 -6.51 13.36 8.16
N LYS A 65 -5.27 13.41 7.67
CA LYS A 65 -4.97 14.00 6.35
C LYS A 65 -5.59 13.21 5.20
N TRP A 66 -5.56 11.88 5.26
CA TRP A 66 -6.17 11.03 4.24
C TRP A 66 -7.70 11.10 4.26
N SER A 67 -8.33 11.30 5.41
CA SER A 67 -9.79 11.43 5.48
C SER A 67 -10.31 12.79 4.97
N ILE A 68 -9.55 13.87 5.13
CA ILE A 68 -9.98 15.24 4.76
C ILE A 68 -9.74 15.54 3.29
N HIS A 69 -8.58 15.13 2.73
CA HIS A 69 -8.13 15.59 1.42
C HIS A 69 -8.45 14.62 0.28
N CYS A 70 -8.87 13.39 0.55
CA CYS A 70 -8.94 12.35 -0.47
C CYS A 70 -10.30 12.23 -1.17
N ILE A 71 -11.12 13.28 -1.15
CA ILE A 71 -12.35 13.34 -1.96
C ILE A 71 -11.99 13.45 -3.45
N THR A 72 -10.89 14.14 -3.78
CA THR A 72 -10.43 14.35 -5.15
C THR A 72 -9.09 13.66 -5.40
N TYR A 73 -8.82 13.34 -6.67
CA TYR A 73 -7.52 12.79 -7.09
C TYR A 73 -6.34 13.73 -6.79
N GLN A 74 -6.55 15.04 -6.95
CA GLN A 74 -5.53 16.04 -6.63
C GLN A 74 -5.23 16.06 -5.13
N GLY A 75 -6.27 16.15 -4.29
CA GLY A 75 -6.07 16.15 -2.84
C GLY A 75 -5.50 14.83 -2.32
N TRP A 76 -5.83 13.70 -2.96
CA TRP A 76 -5.15 12.43 -2.72
C TRP A 76 -3.65 12.54 -3.01
N THR A 77 -3.27 13.03 -4.20
CA THR A 77 -1.86 13.13 -4.63
C THR A 77 -1.06 14.07 -3.72
N GLU A 78 -1.59 15.24 -3.41
CA GLU A 78 -0.97 16.22 -2.52
C GLU A 78 -0.76 15.65 -1.12
N SER A 79 -1.77 14.96 -0.56
CA SER A 79 -1.67 14.35 0.77
C SER A 79 -0.54 13.31 0.87
N ARG A 80 -0.26 12.58 -0.22
CA ARG A 80 0.82 11.58 -0.29
C ARG A 80 2.18 12.25 -0.37
N GLN A 81 2.30 13.30 -1.18
CA GLN A 81 3.53 14.08 -1.28
C GLN A 81 3.89 14.72 0.07
N GLU A 82 2.93 15.36 0.73
CA GLU A 82 3.14 15.90 2.08
C GLU A 82 3.59 14.82 3.07
N PHE A 83 3.02 13.63 2.97
CA PHE A 83 3.36 12.54 3.87
C PHE A 83 4.76 11.96 3.59
N VAL A 84 5.16 11.84 2.32
CA VAL A 84 6.56 11.53 1.95
C VAL A 84 7.51 12.56 2.56
N GLN A 85 7.20 13.85 2.47
CA GLN A 85 8.05 14.90 3.06
C GLN A 85 8.10 14.81 4.59
N LEU A 86 6.98 14.49 5.24
CA LEU A 86 6.95 14.25 6.69
C LEU A 86 7.85 13.08 7.07
N MET A 87 7.79 11.96 6.34
CA MET A 87 8.62 10.78 6.62
C MET A 87 10.10 11.04 6.40
N LYS A 88 10.48 11.78 5.35
CA LYS A 88 11.87 12.21 5.12
C LYS A 88 12.40 13.03 6.32
N LYS A 89 11.57 13.93 6.85
CA LYS A 89 11.92 14.72 8.05
C LYS A 89 12.00 13.86 9.31
N SER A 90 11.02 13.00 9.56
CA SER A 90 10.98 12.12 10.74
C SER A 90 12.15 11.13 10.77
N LEU A 91 12.58 10.62 9.61
CA LEU A 91 13.69 9.68 9.51
C LEU A 91 15.05 10.36 9.34
N SER A 92 15.08 11.68 9.09
CA SER A 92 16.30 12.44 8.79
C SER A 92 17.13 11.85 7.64
N ARG A 93 16.46 11.28 6.65
CA ARG A 93 17.06 10.72 5.43
C ARG A 93 16.06 10.70 4.28
N ASN A 94 16.54 10.47 3.06
CA ASN A 94 15.67 10.12 1.95
C ASN A 94 15.01 8.76 2.20
N LEU A 95 13.83 8.58 1.63
CA LEU A 95 13.13 7.30 1.60
C LEU A 95 13.73 6.43 0.50
N GLU A 96 13.87 5.13 0.79
CA GLU A 96 14.14 4.13 -0.22
C GLU A 96 12.94 4.05 -1.19
N PRO A 97 13.14 3.64 -2.46
CA PRO A 97 12.05 3.58 -3.43
C PRO A 97 10.82 2.81 -2.94
N TYR A 98 11.01 1.66 -2.30
CA TYR A 98 9.90 0.87 -1.75
C TYR A 98 9.18 1.57 -0.59
N GLU A 99 9.86 2.39 0.20
CA GLU A 99 9.25 3.15 1.30
C GLU A 99 8.37 4.28 0.75
N GLU A 100 8.81 4.96 -0.32
CA GLU A 100 7.94 5.92 -1.03
C GLU A 100 6.73 5.21 -1.63
N GLN A 101 6.92 4.03 -2.21
CA GLN A 101 5.83 3.21 -2.74
C GLN A 101 4.85 2.74 -1.66
N MET A 102 5.32 2.39 -0.45
CA MET A 102 4.45 2.07 0.69
C MET A 102 3.46 3.20 0.99
N ILE A 103 3.92 4.45 0.86
CA ILE A 103 3.07 5.63 1.03
C ILE A 103 2.17 5.82 -0.18
N ASN A 104 2.74 5.93 -1.37
CA ASN A 104 2.01 6.30 -2.58
C ASN A 104 0.97 5.25 -2.99
N TRP A 105 1.24 3.97 -2.70
CA TRP A 105 0.43 2.83 -3.11
C TRP A 105 -0.23 2.14 -1.91
N ALA A 106 -0.35 2.82 -0.77
CA ALA A 106 -1.15 2.34 0.35
C ALA A 106 -2.57 1.99 -0.13
N LYS A 107 -3.19 0.97 0.48
CA LYS A 107 -4.52 0.52 0.07
C LYS A 107 -5.54 1.64 0.24
N ALA A 108 -6.22 1.96 -0.84
CA ALA A 108 -7.38 2.84 -0.87
C ALA A 108 -8.35 2.42 -1.95
N CYS A 109 -9.62 2.78 -1.78
CA CYS A 109 -10.64 2.58 -2.80
C CYS A 109 -10.28 3.39 -4.05
N SER A 110 -10.16 2.75 -5.20
CA SER A 110 -9.86 3.42 -6.47
C SER A 110 -10.96 4.36 -6.97
N VAL A 111 -12.09 4.48 -6.25
CA VAL A 111 -13.20 5.41 -6.58
C VAL A 111 -13.26 6.60 -5.63
N CYS A 112 -13.28 6.33 -4.32
CA CYS A 112 -13.48 7.37 -3.30
C CYS A 112 -12.31 7.53 -2.33
N HIS A 113 -11.20 6.82 -2.58
CA HIS A 113 -9.96 6.88 -1.81
C HIS A 113 -10.06 6.59 -0.29
N THR A 114 -11.22 6.15 0.21
CA THR A 114 -11.32 5.61 1.58
C THR A 114 -10.34 4.46 1.77
N GLN A 115 -9.84 4.29 2.99
CA GLN A 115 -8.96 3.19 3.34
C GLN A 115 -9.62 2.12 4.20
N GLU A 116 -10.92 2.25 4.42
CA GLU A 116 -11.69 1.36 5.25
C GLU A 116 -12.44 0.35 4.40
N ASN A 117 -12.65 -0.85 4.95
CA ASN A 117 -13.51 -1.88 4.36
C ASN A 117 -13.16 -2.18 2.88
N LEU A 118 -11.87 -2.32 2.60
CA LEU A 118 -11.34 -2.54 1.26
C LEU A 118 -11.35 -4.01 0.87
N LEU A 119 -11.66 -4.23 -0.40
CA LEU A 119 -11.53 -5.47 -1.13
C LEU A 119 -10.45 -5.31 -2.19
N THR A 120 -9.63 -6.33 -2.37
CA THR A 120 -8.61 -6.38 -3.42
C THR A 120 -9.17 -7.05 -4.66
N CYS A 121 -8.83 -6.54 -5.85
CA CYS A 121 -9.10 -7.25 -7.09
C CYS A 121 -8.25 -8.53 -7.16
N LEU A 122 -8.88 -9.70 -7.11
CA LEU A 122 -8.20 -11.01 -7.14
C LEU A 122 -7.72 -11.43 -8.54
N ASN A 123 -7.92 -10.59 -9.56
CA ASN A 123 -7.38 -10.86 -10.91
C ASN A 123 -6.02 -10.18 -11.11
N CYS A 124 -5.88 -8.93 -10.68
CA CYS A 124 -4.66 -8.15 -10.89
C CYS A 124 -3.82 -7.94 -9.63
N TYR A 125 -4.42 -8.05 -8.44
CA TYR A 125 -3.78 -7.77 -7.14
C TYR A 125 -3.18 -6.35 -7.00
N SER A 126 -3.42 -5.45 -7.94
CA SER A 126 -2.85 -4.10 -7.96
C SER A 126 -3.90 -3.00 -7.74
N ALA A 127 -5.17 -3.36 -7.50
CA ALA A 127 -6.25 -2.42 -7.28
C ALA A 127 -7.14 -2.83 -6.10
N ASN A 128 -7.68 -1.83 -5.40
CA ASN A 128 -8.54 -2.01 -4.23
C ASN A 128 -9.82 -1.16 -4.36
N TYR A 129 -10.91 -1.62 -3.78
CA TYR A 129 -12.20 -0.93 -3.78
C TYR A 129 -12.94 -1.16 -2.46
N CYS A 130 -13.69 -0.18 -1.98
CA CYS A 130 -14.52 -0.38 -0.80
C CYS A 130 -15.80 -1.15 -1.16
N THR A 131 -16.44 -1.73 -0.14
CA THR A 131 -17.70 -2.49 -0.29
C THR A 131 -18.81 -1.71 -1.00
N TYR A 132 -18.91 -0.39 -0.75
CA TYR A 132 -19.88 0.49 -1.41
C TYR A 132 -19.63 0.68 -2.91
N HIS A 133 -18.38 0.58 -3.36
CA HIS A 133 -18.00 0.83 -4.75
C HIS A 133 -17.76 -0.45 -5.57
N LYS A 134 -18.17 -1.62 -5.06
CA LYS A 134 -17.98 -2.91 -5.76
C LYS A 134 -18.54 -2.90 -7.19
N SER A 135 -19.75 -2.38 -7.39
CA SER A 135 -20.41 -2.33 -8.70
C SER A 135 -19.72 -1.35 -9.66
N SER A 136 -19.45 -0.12 -9.19
CA SER A 136 -18.76 0.91 -9.97
C SER A 136 -17.35 0.44 -10.36
N PHE A 137 -16.61 -0.12 -9.41
CA PHE A 137 -15.28 -0.71 -9.62
C PHE A 137 -15.29 -1.73 -10.76
N LYS A 138 -16.24 -2.67 -10.76
CA LYS A 138 -16.31 -3.70 -11.81
C LYS A 138 -16.43 -3.09 -13.22
N GLY A 139 -17.19 -2.00 -13.36
CA GLY A 139 -17.39 -1.31 -14.63
C GLY A 139 -16.10 -0.72 -15.19
N TYR A 140 -15.47 0.21 -14.46
CA TYR A 140 -14.28 0.91 -14.98
C TYR A 140 -12.96 0.17 -14.74
N HIS A 141 -12.85 -0.78 -13.80
CA HIS A 141 -11.57 -1.48 -13.62
C HIS A 141 -11.31 -2.50 -14.73
N SER A 142 -12.37 -3.03 -15.35
CA SER A 142 -12.30 -4.14 -16.31
C SER A 142 -11.28 -3.92 -17.43
N TYR A 143 -11.21 -2.71 -17.99
CA TYR A 143 -10.30 -2.39 -19.10
C TYR A 143 -8.82 -2.29 -18.69
N ARG A 144 -8.51 -1.93 -17.44
CA ARG A 144 -7.12 -1.83 -16.92
C ARG A 144 -6.65 -3.05 -16.15
N CYS A 145 -7.57 -3.95 -15.80
CA CYS A 145 -7.28 -5.08 -14.92
C CYS A 145 -6.13 -5.94 -15.46
N HIS A 146 -6.14 -6.21 -16.76
CA HIS A 146 -5.10 -7.00 -17.42
C HIS A 146 -3.75 -6.28 -17.44
N GLU A 147 -3.72 -4.99 -17.79
CA GLU A 147 -2.50 -4.18 -17.81
C GLU A 147 -1.82 -4.15 -16.43
N LEU A 148 -2.61 -3.97 -15.37
CA LEU A 148 -2.13 -3.95 -14.00
C LEU A 148 -1.55 -5.30 -13.55
N LEU A 149 -2.09 -6.41 -14.05
CA LEU A 149 -1.52 -7.74 -13.82
C LEU A 149 -0.19 -7.90 -14.57
N LEU A 150 -0.09 -7.41 -15.80
CA LEU A 150 1.14 -7.44 -16.57
C LEU A 150 2.24 -6.62 -15.89
N SER A 151 1.94 -5.40 -15.43
CA SER A 151 2.88 -4.57 -14.67
C SER A 151 3.41 -5.31 -13.45
N LEU A 152 2.52 -5.92 -12.65
CA LEU A 152 2.91 -6.68 -11.46
C LEU A 152 3.83 -7.88 -11.77
N LYS A 153 3.70 -8.50 -12.94
CA LYS A 153 4.55 -9.63 -13.36
C LYS A 153 5.90 -9.20 -13.94
N LEU A 154 6.03 -7.93 -14.33
CA LEU A 154 7.24 -7.36 -14.94
C LEU A 154 8.12 -6.62 -13.91
N ASP A 155 7.56 -6.26 -12.77
CA ASP A 155 8.27 -5.69 -11.60
C ASP A 155 9.14 -6.74 -10.87
#